data_AF-L0DJ31-F1
#
_entry.id   AF-L0DJ31-F1
#
_cell.length_a   1.000
_cell.length_b   1.000
_cell.length_c   1.000
_cell.angle_alpha   90.00
_cell.angle_beta   90.00
_cell.angle_gamma   90.00
#
_symmetry.space_group_name_H-M   'P 1'
#
loop_
_entity.id
_entity.type
_entity.pdbx_description
1 polymer ?
#
loop_
_entity_poly.entity_id
_entity_poly.type
_entity_poly.pdbx_seq_one_letter_code
_entity_poly.pdbx_strand_id
1 'polypeptide(L)'
;MASAEEKLKAYADAVEKELETEIQGALNGMPLMDRRVLAIRGYLRFPTMGRGSISANWAWSNQDMEEFKKTTEFTKMKAAVADVKSTFAAQNVGFTLGVDPDKVRSLESQVELWNQNPTVQKLGLELKTELLKTLATLPDTPDEASLKAFKKVLIEARLSGTPSNATPGLSQHGQAKAFDFVVFKGRDVIASTQTATLKEKWDDAGWTAKLKKAVQEAGDKFIGPLPAPYEPWHYIYKAAAATAEARTGTGSTFSTDMCGTSLRRH
;
A
#
# COMPACT_ATOMS: atom_id res chain seq x y z
N MET A 1 -8.38 -9.68 -36.74
CA MET A 1 -7.26 -9.80 -35.79
C MET A 1 -7.40 -8.67 -34.79
N ALA A 2 -7.34 -8.98 -33.50
CA ALA A 2 -7.35 -7.95 -32.46
C ALA A 2 -6.06 -7.11 -32.54
N SER A 3 -6.13 -5.82 -32.24
CA SER A 3 -4.92 -5.02 -32.01
C SER A 3 -4.14 -5.57 -30.81
N ALA A 4 -2.85 -5.27 -30.74
CA ALA A 4 -2.01 -5.72 -29.63
C ALA A 4 -2.51 -5.22 -28.26
N GLU A 5 -3.14 -4.04 -28.23
CA GLU A 5 -3.76 -3.45 -27.03
C GLU A 5 -5.06 -4.16 -26.64
N GLU A 6 -5.93 -4.46 -27.60
CA GLU A 6 -7.16 -5.24 -27.33
C GLU A 6 -6.84 -6.65 -26.84
N LYS A 7 -5.80 -7.25 -27.41
CA LYS A 7 -5.28 -8.55 -26.99
C LYS A 7 -4.71 -8.48 -25.58
N LEU A 8 -3.90 -7.47 -25.26
CA LEU A 8 -3.40 -7.24 -23.90
C LEU A 8 -4.55 -7.10 -22.90
N LYS A 9 -5.58 -6.32 -23.25
CA LYS A 9 -6.78 -6.19 -22.43
C LYS A 9 -7.46 -7.53 -22.20
N ALA A 10 -7.68 -8.33 -23.25
CA ALA A 10 -8.34 -9.63 -23.12
C ALA A 10 -7.60 -10.59 -22.18
N TYR A 11 -6.27 -10.65 -22.27
CA TYR A 11 -5.45 -11.46 -21.35
C TYR A 11 -5.45 -10.90 -19.92
N ALA A 12 -5.34 -9.59 -19.74
CA ALA A 12 -5.41 -8.97 -18.42
C ALA A 12 -6.77 -9.20 -17.75
N ASP A 13 -7.88 -9.02 -18.48
CA ASP A 13 -9.23 -9.30 -18.01
C ASP A 13 -9.41 -10.78 -17.64
N ALA A 14 -8.81 -11.71 -18.40
CA ALA A 14 -8.86 -13.14 -18.10
C ALA A 14 -8.11 -13.49 -16.81
N VAL A 15 -6.95 -12.87 -16.56
CA VAL A 15 -6.24 -13.01 -15.28
C VAL A 15 -7.05 -12.41 -14.13
N GLU A 16 -7.62 -11.23 -14.34
CA GLU A 16 -8.38 -10.50 -13.33
C GLU A 16 -9.61 -11.27 -12.82
N LYS A 17 -10.29 -12.01 -13.70
CA LYS A 17 -11.43 -12.87 -13.33
C LYS A 17 -11.07 -13.99 -12.34
N GLU A 18 -9.79 -14.36 -12.25
CA GLU A 18 -9.33 -15.35 -11.28
C GLU A 18 -8.91 -14.74 -9.93
N LEU A 19 -8.86 -13.41 -9.84
CA LEU A 19 -8.50 -12.70 -8.61
C LEU A 19 -9.72 -12.50 -7.70
N GLU A 20 -9.47 -12.32 -6.41
CA GLU A 20 -10.51 -12.03 -5.42
C GLU A 20 -11.31 -10.76 -5.78
N THR A 21 -12.60 -10.71 -5.44
CA THR A 21 -13.51 -9.62 -5.84
C THR A 21 -13.02 -8.24 -5.39
N GLU A 22 -12.39 -8.15 -4.22
CA GLU A 22 -11.81 -6.90 -3.70
C GLU A 22 -10.67 -6.38 -4.61
N ILE A 23 -9.85 -7.28 -5.16
CA ILE A 23 -8.80 -6.95 -6.11
C ILE A 23 -9.38 -6.44 -7.42
N GLN A 24 -10.43 -7.10 -7.93
CA GLN A 24 -11.14 -6.65 -9.14
C GLN A 24 -11.71 -5.24 -8.96
N GLY A 25 -12.30 -4.96 -7.79
CA GLY A 25 -12.78 -3.63 -7.42
C GLY A 25 -11.68 -2.57 -7.50
N ALA A 26 -10.51 -2.82 -6.91
CA ALA A 26 -9.37 -1.90 -6.99
C ALA A 26 -8.84 -1.70 -8.43
N LEU A 27 -8.80 -2.77 -9.23
CA LEU A 27 -8.35 -2.72 -10.62
C LEU A 27 -9.30 -1.91 -11.52
N ASN A 28 -10.61 -1.86 -11.21
CA ASN A 28 -11.56 -1.01 -11.92
C ASN A 28 -11.24 0.49 -11.81
N GLY A 29 -10.60 0.92 -10.72
CA GLY A 29 -10.09 2.28 -10.57
C GLY A 29 -8.79 2.57 -11.34
N MET A 30 -8.27 1.62 -12.13
CA MET A 30 -7.03 1.75 -12.90
C MET A 30 -7.33 1.71 -14.41
N PRO A 31 -7.68 2.84 -15.04
CA PRO A 31 -8.09 2.87 -16.44
C PRO A 31 -6.92 2.68 -17.41
N LEU A 32 -5.68 2.97 -16.98
CA LEU A 32 -4.51 2.84 -17.84
C LEU A 32 -3.90 1.44 -17.73
N MET A 33 -3.77 0.77 -18.87
CA MET A 33 -3.40 -0.64 -18.95
C MET A 33 -2.00 -0.93 -18.38
N ASP A 34 -1.03 -0.04 -18.62
CA ASP A 34 0.34 -0.13 -18.08
C ASP A 34 0.35 -0.19 -16.54
N ARG A 35 -0.47 0.62 -15.89
CA ARG A 35 -0.61 0.63 -14.42
C ARG A 35 -1.41 -0.55 -13.90
N ARG A 36 -2.45 -0.96 -14.64
CA ARG A 36 -3.30 -2.11 -14.28
C ARG A 36 -2.50 -3.42 -14.31
N VAL A 37 -1.74 -3.68 -15.38
CA VAL A 37 -0.93 -4.93 -15.47
C VAL A 37 0.19 -4.97 -14.42
N LEU A 38 0.77 -3.81 -14.07
CA LEU A 38 1.74 -3.74 -12.98
C LEU A 38 1.10 -4.05 -11.62
N ALA A 39 -0.14 -3.63 -11.38
CA ALA A 39 -0.89 -3.98 -10.18
C ALA A 39 -1.22 -5.48 -10.13
N ILE A 40 -1.72 -6.05 -11.25
CA ILE A 40 -1.98 -7.50 -11.37
C ILE A 40 -0.71 -8.30 -11.04
N ARG A 41 0.45 -7.90 -11.60
CA ARG A 41 1.75 -8.50 -11.24
C ARG A 41 2.01 -8.45 -9.74
N GLY A 42 1.71 -7.32 -9.10
CA GLY A 42 1.85 -7.15 -7.65
C GLY A 42 1.04 -8.16 -6.86
N TYR A 43 -0.26 -8.30 -7.17
CA TYR A 43 -1.16 -9.24 -6.51
C TYR A 43 -0.72 -10.71 -6.71
N LEU A 44 -0.35 -11.09 -7.94
CA LEU A 44 0.11 -12.46 -8.22
C LEU A 44 1.41 -12.82 -7.50
N ARG A 45 2.30 -11.84 -7.28
CA ARG A 45 3.57 -12.07 -6.59
C ARG A 45 3.42 -12.07 -5.08
N PHE A 46 2.44 -11.33 -4.53
CA PHE A 46 2.32 -11.09 -3.09
C PHE A 46 2.36 -12.37 -2.23
N PRO A 47 1.65 -13.47 -2.55
CA PRO A 47 1.69 -14.69 -1.74
C PRO A 47 3.09 -15.32 -1.61
N THR A 48 3.95 -15.11 -2.61
CA THR A 48 5.32 -15.66 -2.62
C THR A 48 6.33 -14.80 -1.87
N MET A 49 5.94 -13.62 -1.39
CA MET A 49 6.83 -12.68 -0.69
C MET A 49 6.94 -12.93 0.82
N GLY A 50 6.22 -13.92 1.37
CA GLY A 50 6.23 -14.20 2.81
C GLY A 50 5.57 -13.11 3.67
N ARG A 51 4.69 -12.28 3.10
CA ARG A 51 4.04 -11.13 3.76
C ARG A 51 2.63 -11.44 4.30
N GLY A 52 2.24 -12.72 4.35
CA GLY A 52 0.90 -13.16 4.73
C GLY A 52 -0.08 -13.21 3.57
N SER A 53 -1.38 -13.33 3.86
CA SER A 53 -2.44 -13.32 2.84
C SER A 53 -2.77 -11.90 2.37
N ILE A 54 -3.33 -11.79 1.16
CA ILE A 54 -3.84 -10.52 0.64
C ILE A 54 -4.94 -9.98 1.58
N SER A 55 -5.90 -10.80 1.94
CA SER A 55 -7.02 -10.45 2.83
C SER A 55 -6.60 -9.93 4.21
N ALA A 56 -5.46 -10.36 4.73
CA ALA A 56 -4.91 -9.87 6.00
C ALA A 56 -4.27 -8.48 5.87
N ASN A 57 -3.78 -8.14 4.69
CA ASN A 57 -3.12 -6.87 4.38
C ASN A 57 -4.04 -5.88 3.66
N TRP A 58 -5.23 -6.32 3.24
CA TRP A 58 -6.16 -5.53 2.44
C TRP A 58 -6.50 -4.20 3.11
N ALA A 59 -6.33 -3.11 2.36
CA ALA A 59 -6.62 -1.76 2.81
C ALA A 59 -8.12 -1.52 2.96
N TRP A 60 -8.49 -0.76 3.99
CA TRP A 60 -9.83 -0.27 4.22
C TRP A 60 -10.21 0.79 3.18
N SER A 61 -11.48 0.79 2.80
CA SER A 61 -12.09 1.86 2.01
C SER A 61 -12.18 3.16 2.82
N ASN A 62 -12.50 4.28 2.16
CA ASN A 62 -12.84 5.51 2.85
C ASN A 62 -14.01 5.32 3.82
N GLN A 63 -15.01 4.50 3.45
CA GLN A 63 -16.15 4.23 4.31
C GLN A 63 -15.75 3.45 5.56
N ASP A 64 -15.00 2.36 5.39
CA ASP A 64 -14.47 1.55 6.50
C ASP A 64 -13.66 2.43 7.47
N MET A 65 -12.88 3.38 6.93
CA MET A 65 -12.14 4.36 7.72
C MET A 65 -13.04 5.29 8.53
N GLU A 66 -14.08 5.87 7.91
CA GLU A 66 -15.02 6.75 8.59
C GLU A 66 -15.87 6.03 9.63
N GLU A 67 -16.16 4.75 9.41
CA GLU A 67 -16.81 3.89 10.40
C GLU A 67 -15.86 3.57 11.56
N PHE A 68 -14.61 3.19 11.26
CA PHE A 68 -13.61 2.91 12.30
C PHE A 68 -13.37 4.12 13.20
N LYS A 69 -13.31 5.34 12.64
CA LYS A 69 -13.14 6.60 13.39
C LYS A 69 -14.20 6.82 14.48
N LYS A 70 -15.38 6.22 14.34
CA LYS A 70 -16.48 6.32 15.32
C LYS A 70 -16.35 5.32 16.47
N THR A 71 -15.41 4.38 16.38
CA THR A 71 -15.28 3.30 17.36
C THR A 71 -14.48 3.72 18.61
N THR A 72 -14.75 3.05 19.73
CA THR A 72 -13.93 3.15 20.94
C THR A 72 -12.49 2.73 20.68
N GLU A 73 -12.26 1.78 19.76
CA GLU A 73 -10.92 1.31 19.43
C GLU A 73 -10.08 2.39 18.76
N PHE A 74 -10.67 3.19 17.88
CA PHE A 74 -9.98 4.35 17.31
C PHE A 74 -9.59 5.37 18.38
N THR A 75 -10.45 5.58 19.39
CA THR A 75 -10.12 6.46 20.52
C THR A 75 -8.95 5.92 21.33
N LYS A 76 -8.92 4.61 21.63
CA LYS A 76 -7.81 3.94 22.32
C LYS A 76 -6.50 4.02 21.52
N MET A 77 -6.58 3.81 20.21
CA MET A 77 -5.45 3.90 19.30
C MET A 77 -4.83 5.31 19.33
N LYS A 78 -5.66 6.37 19.25
CA LYS A 78 -5.16 7.75 19.36
C LYS A 78 -4.51 8.03 20.71
N ALA A 79 -5.09 7.53 21.80
CA ALA A 79 -4.50 7.66 23.13
C ALA A 79 -3.13 6.97 23.20
N ALA A 80 -3.01 5.74 22.68
CA ALA A 80 -1.74 5.03 22.64
C ALA A 80 -0.67 5.78 21.81
N VAL A 81 -1.04 6.39 20.68
CA VAL A 81 -0.14 7.25 19.92
C VAL A 81 0.28 8.49 20.73
N ALA A 82 -0.65 9.12 21.44
CA ALA A 82 -0.36 10.27 22.29
C ALA A 82 0.60 9.91 23.44
N ASP A 83 0.44 8.74 24.06
CA ASP A 83 1.32 8.24 25.11
C ASP A 83 2.75 8.06 24.60
N VAL A 84 2.94 7.44 23.42
CA VAL A 84 4.26 7.33 22.78
C VAL A 84 4.88 8.71 22.54
N LYS A 85 4.11 9.66 22.01
CA LYS A 85 4.59 11.04 21.76
C LYS A 85 5.02 11.73 23.05
N SER A 86 4.22 11.60 24.10
CA SER A 86 4.50 12.20 25.42
C SER A 86 5.76 11.60 26.04
N THR A 87 5.85 10.27 26.09
CA THR A 87 7.01 9.53 26.60
C THR A 87 8.28 9.89 25.84
N PHE A 88 8.21 9.94 24.50
CA PHE A 88 9.37 10.33 23.70
C PHE A 88 9.84 11.75 24.01
N ALA A 89 8.93 12.73 24.08
CA ALA A 89 9.28 14.12 24.36
C ALA A 89 9.87 14.30 25.77
N ALA A 90 9.35 13.56 26.77
CA ALA A 90 9.87 13.57 28.13
C ALA A 90 11.31 13.00 28.20
N GLN A 91 11.60 11.95 27.42
CA GLN A 91 12.93 11.34 27.37
C GLN A 91 13.93 12.12 26.49
N ASN A 92 13.45 12.95 25.57
CA ASN A 92 14.26 13.62 24.54
C ASN A 92 13.93 15.12 24.49
N VAL A 93 14.33 15.84 25.54
CA VAL A 93 14.04 17.28 25.72
C VAL A 93 14.41 18.08 24.46
N GLY A 94 13.47 18.89 23.98
CA GLY A 94 13.61 19.70 22.77
C GLY A 94 13.21 19.01 21.47
N PHE A 95 12.82 17.73 21.52
CA PHE A 95 12.37 16.96 20.36
C PHE A 95 10.95 16.44 20.54
N THR A 96 10.24 16.29 19.43
CA THR A 96 8.88 15.75 19.40
C THR A 96 8.72 14.73 18.29
N LEU A 97 7.69 13.89 18.39
CA LEU A 97 7.28 13.01 17.31
C LEU A 97 6.09 13.61 16.55
N GLY A 98 6.19 13.60 15.23
CA GLY A 98 5.07 13.80 14.33
C GLY A 98 4.56 12.47 13.81
N VAL A 99 3.28 12.23 14.02
CA VAL A 99 2.50 11.18 13.36
C VAL A 99 1.06 11.67 13.39
N ASP A 100 0.35 11.47 12.29
CA ASP A 100 -1.04 11.88 12.14
C ASP A 100 -1.91 10.62 12.08
N PRO A 101 -2.58 10.25 13.20
CA PRO A 101 -3.40 9.05 13.25
C PRO A 101 -4.67 9.16 12.40
N ASP A 102 -5.03 10.37 11.94
CA ASP A 102 -6.17 10.61 11.08
C ASP A 102 -5.82 10.43 9.59
N LYS A 103 -4.52 10.46 9.23
CA LYS A 103 -4.02 10.27 7.86
C LYS A 103 -3.76 8.80 7.54
N VAL A 104 -4.84 8.06 7.43
CA VAL A 104 -4.81 6.70 6.92
C VAL A 104 -4.97 6.71 5.41
N ARG A 105 -4.11 5.96 4.69
CA ARG A 105 -4.20 5.84 3.23
C ARG A 105 -5.25 4.78 2.88
N SER A 106 -6.47 5.22 2.64
CA SER A 106 -7.55 4.36 2.14
C SER A 106 -7.20 3.67 0.83
N LEU A 107 -7.94 2.62 0.48
CA LEU A 107 -7.81 1.93 -0.78
C LEU A 107 -7.93 2.90 -1.97
N GLU A 108 -8.91 3.81 -1.93
CA GLU A 108 -9.17 4.80 -2.97
C GLU A 108 -7.99 5.76 -3.14
N SER A 109 -7.44 6.29 -2.05
CA SER A 109 -6.24 7.13 -2.13
C SER A 109 -5.02 6.34 -2.62
N GLN A 110 -4.90 5.05 -2.29
CA GLN A 110 -3.83 4.21 -2.83
C GLN A 110 -3.97 4.02 -4.35
N VAL A 111 -5.18 3.77 -4.85
CA VAL A 111 -5.46 3.66 -6.29
C VAL A 111 -5.17 4.98 -6.99
N GLU A 112 -5.59 6.11 -6.42
CA GLU A 112 -5.30 7.44 -6.99
C GLU A 112 -3.80 7.71 -7.04
N LEU A 113 -3.08 7.49 -5.94
CA LEU A 113 -1.62 7.66 -5.89
C LEU A 113 -0.89 6.70 -6.82
N TRP A 114 -1.35 5.46 -6.95
CA TRP A 114 -0.82 4.50 -7.92
C TRP A 114 -0.95 5.03 -9.34
N ASN A 115 -2.13 5.55 -9.67
CA ASN A 115 -2.36 6.20 -10.95
C ASN A 115 -1.44 7.42 -11.12
N GLN A 116 -1.25 8.29 -10.15
CA GLN A 116 -0.47 9.51 -10.40
C GLN A 116 1.06 9.31 -10.35
N ASN A 117 1.55 8.12 -9.99
CA ASN A 117 2.96 7.90 -9.68
C ASN A 117 3.85 7.71 -10.95
N PRO A 118 4.88 8.56 -11.16
CA PRO A 118 5.78 8.46 -12.32
C PRO A 118 6.60 7.15 -12.37
N THR A 119 7.02 6.62 -11.23
CA THR A 119 7.76 5.35 -11.16
C THR A 119 6.84 4.18 -11.53
N VAL A 120 5.57 4.20 -11.10
CA VAL A 120 4.55 3.22 -11.50
C VAL A 120 4.33 3.28 -13.00
N GLN A 121 4.18 4.47 -13.58
CA GLN A 121 4.04 4.63 -15.03
C GLN A 121 5.25 4.06 -15.78
N LYS A 122 6.47 4.45 -15.40
CA LYS A 122 7.69 3.98 -16.05
C LYS A 122 7.78 2.44 -16.04
N LEU A 123 7.65 1.82 -14.87
CA LEU A 123 7.76 0.37 -14.73
C LEU A 123 6.59 -0.37 -15.37
N GLY A 124 5.39 0.24 -15.36
CA GLY A 124 4.21 -0.29 -16.05
C GLY A 124 4.40 -0.33 -17.57
N LEU A 125 5.01 0.72 -18.15
CA LEU A 125 5.35 0.75 -19.57
C LEU A 125 6.41 -0.30 -19.93
N GLU A 126 7.46 -0.45 -19.12
CA GLU A 126 8.47 -1.52 -19.31
C GLU A 126 7.81 -2.90 -19.32
N LEU A 127 6.96 -3.19 -18.34
CA LEU A 127 6.24 -4.45 -18.25
C LEU A 127 5.30 -4.64 -19.44
N LYS A 128 4.54 -3.61 -19.82
CA LYS A 128 3.64 -3.63 -20.96
C LYS A 128 4.40 -3.98 -22.25
N THR A 129 5.57 -3.40 -22.49
CA THR A 129 6.39 -3.72 -23.66
C THR A 129 6.77 -5.21 -23.72
N GLU A 130 7.16 -5.82 -22.60
CA GLU A 130 7.49 -7.24 -22.54
C GLU A 130 6.25 -8.15 -22.76
N LEU A 131 5.10 -7.74 -22.21
CA LEU A 131 3.84 -8.46 -22.43
C LEU A 131 3.42 -8.41 -23.90
N LEU A 132 3.53 -7.26 -24.57
CA LEU A 132 3.16 -7.12 -25.99
C LEU A 132 4.04 -7.99 -26.90
N LYS A 133 5.34 -8.13 -26.60
CA LYS A 133 6.24 -9.05 -27.32
C LYS A 133 5.77 -10.51 -27.17
N THR A 134 5.37 -10.88 -25.96
CA THR A 134 4.85 -12.24 -25.67
C THR A 134 3.53 -12.49 -26.39
N LEU A 135 2.62 -11.51 -26.37
CA LEU A 135 1.30 -11.63 -26.99
C LEU A 135 1.35 -11.77 -28.51
N ALA A 136 2.43 -11.31 -29.17
CA ALA A 136 2.62 -11.48 -30.60
C ALA A 136 2.70 -12.97 -31.02
N THR A 137 3.07 -13.87 -30.09
CA THR A 137 3.19 -15.32 -30.35
C THR A 137 2.03 -16.13 -29.80
N LEU A 138 1.08 -15.51 -29.09
CA LEU A 138 -0.06 -16.18 -28.44
C LEU A 138 -1.33 -16.07 -29.29
N PRO A 139 -2.37 -16.89 -29.08
CA PRO A 139 -3.66 -16.74 -29.77
C PRO A 139 -4.37 -15.43 -29.38
N ASP A 140 -5.21 -14.91 -30.29
CA ASP A 140 -5.98 -13.66 -30.07
C ASP A 140 -6.96 -13.77 -28.90
N THR A 141 -7.55 -14.95 -28.69
CA THR A 141 -8.41 -15.24 -27.54
C THR A 141 -7.62 -16.08 -26.52
N PRO A 142 -7.59 -15.71 -25.23
CA PRO A 142 -6.92 -16.49 -24.21
C PRO A 142 -7.58 -17.87 -24.05
N ASP A 143 -6.74 -18.90 -24.01
CA ASP A 143 -7.04 -20.24 -23.53
C ASP A 143 -6.20 -20.54 -22.28
N GLU A 144 -6.37 -21.71 -21.67
CA GLU A 144 -5.65 -22.06 -20.43
C GLU A 144 -4.11 -22.03 -20.61
N ALA A 145 -3.60 -22.56 -21.72
CA ALA A 145 -2.17 -22.68 -21.97
C ALA A 145 -1.52 -21.30 -22.20
N SER A 146 -2.15 -20.48 -23.04
CA SER A 146 -1.70 -19.12 -23.34
C SER A 146 -1.83 -18.19 -22.13
N LEU A 147 -2.88 -18.33 -21.32
CA LEU A 147 -3.05 -17.58 -20.08
C LEU A 147 -1.97 -17.92 -19.05
N LYS A 148 -1.59 -19.21 -18.95
CA LYS A 148 -0.46 -19.64 -18.12
C LYS A 148 0.87 -19.05 -18.60
N ALA A 149 1.11 -19.03 -19.92
CA ALA A 149 2.29 -18.41 -20.49
C ALA A 149 2.34 -16.89 -20.21
N PHE A 150 1.20 -16.20 -20.36
CA PHE A 150 1.07 -14.78 -20.05
C PHE A 150 1.35 -14.49 -18.58
N LYS A 151 0.73 -15.22 -17.64
CA LYS A 151 0.98 -15.06 -16.19
C LYS A 151 2.45 -15.28 -15.82
N LYS A 152 3.11 -16.26 -16.46
CA LYS A 152 4.54 -16.51 -16.25
C LYS A 152 5.37 -15.27 -16.57
N VAL A 153 5.19 -14.68 -17.75
CA VAL A 153 5.89 -13.44 -18.11
C VAL A 153 5.51 -12.29 -17.18
N LEU A 154 4.22 -12.16 -16.88
CA LEU A 154 3.69 -11.13 -15.98
C LEU A 154 4.36 -11.16 -14.60
N ILE A 155 4.72 -12.34 -14.08
CA ILE A 155 5.39 -12.54 -12.78
C ILE A 155 6.92 -12.45 -12.91
N GLU A 156 7.51 -13.01 -13.96
CA GLU A 156 8.96 -13.21 -14.10
C GLU A 156 9.69 -12.04 -14.78
N ALA A 157 8.98 -11.18 -15.54
CA ALA A 157 9.61 -10.07 -16.25
C ALA A 157 10.51 -9.22 -15.34
N ARG A 158 11.73 -8.93 -15.80
CA ARG A 158 12.71 -8.12 -15.08
C ARG A 158 12.49 -6.65 -15.40
N LEU A 159 12.19 -5.85 -14.38
CA LEU A 159 11.99 -4.41 -14.52
C LEU A 159 13.22 -3.66 -14.02
N SER A 160 13.40 -2.42 -14.44
CA SER A 160 14.57 -1.60 -14.07
C SER A 160 14.61 -1.23 -12.57
N GLY A 161 13.59 -1.59 -11.79
CA GLY A 161 13.48 -1.25 -10.38
C GLY A 161 12.16 -1.74 -9.76
N THR A 162 11.87 -1.23 -8.56
CA THR A 162 10.62 -1.50 -7.82
C THR A 162 9.74 -0.25 -7.78
N PRO A 163 8.41 -0.37 -7.88
CA PRO A 163 7.52 0.75 -7.66
C PRO A 163 7.75 1.37 -6.28
N SER A 164 7.71 2.71 -6.19
CA SER A 164 7.89 3.40 -4.91
C SER A 164 6.65 3.32 -4.01
N ASN A 165 5.50 2.98 -4.59
CA ASN A 165 4.27 2.73 -3.85
C ASN A 165 3.99 1.22 -3.82
N ALA A 166 3.45 0.74 -2.70
CA ALA A 166 2.87 -0.59 -2.65
C ALA A 166 1.74 -0.72 -3.68
N THR A 167 1.54 -1.93 -4.20
CA THR A 167 0.33 -2.25 -4.97
C THR A 167 -0.90 -1.90 -4.13
N PRO A 168 -1.91 -1.19 -4.69
CA PRO A 168 -3.08 -0.77 -3.94
C PRO A 168 -3.73 -1.94 -3.18
N GLY A 169 -4.23 -1.67 -1.98
CA GLY A 169 -4.76 -2.71 -1.11
C GLY A 169 -3.71 -3.48 -0.33
N LEU A 170 -2.45 -3.55 -0.77
CA LEU A 170 -1.39 -4.33 -0.11
C LEU A 170 -0.47 -3.49 0.80
N SER A 171 -0.99 -2.40 1.35
CA SER A 171 -0.28 -1.51 2.27
C SER A 171 -0.75 -1.72 3.70
N GLN A 172 0.18 -1.92 4.64
CA GLN A 172 -0.14 -2.06 6.08
C GLN A 172 -0.74 -0.77 6.68
N HIS A 173 -0.51 0.39 6.06
CA HIS A 173 -1.22 1.62 6.41
C HIS A 173 -2.70 1.59 6.04
N GLY A 174 -3.12 0.67 5.18
CA GLY A 174 -4.49 0.59 4.71
C GLY A 174 -5.52 0.29 5.80
N GLN A 175 -5.11 -0.24 6.96
CA GLN A 175 -6.04 -0.64 8.03
C GLN A 175 -5.98 0.25 9.27
N ALA A 176 -5.47 1.48 9.15
CA ALA A 176 -5.26 2.38 10.30
C ALA A 176 -4.39 1.82 11.44
N LYS A 177 -3.68 0.72 11.21
CA LYS A 177 -2.87 0.04 12.23
C LYS A 177 -1.42 0.44 12.20
N ALA A 178 -0.92 0.93 11.07
CA ALA A 178 0.50 1.25 10.90
C ALA A 178 0.76 2.76 11.01
N PHE A 179 1.77 3.09 11.81
CA PHE A 179 2.17 4.44 12.15
C PHE A 179 3.63 4.65 11.80
N ASP A 180 3.88 5.66 10.97
CA ASP A 180 5.21 6.13 10.66
C ASP A 180 5.51 7.38 11.49
N PHE A 181 6.44 7.26 12.43
CA PHE A 181 6.87 8.38 13.27
C PHE A 181 7.97 9.20 12.60
N VAL A 182 7.87 10.52 12.71
CA VAL A 182 8.86 11.50 12.24
C VAL A 182 9.41 12.27 13.43
N VAL A 183 10.72 12.46 13.50
CA VAL A 183 11.34 13.23 14.59
C VAL A 183 11.45 14.69 14.19
N PHE A 184 10.99 15.58 15.07
CA PHE A 184 11.07 17.03 14.92
C PHE A 184 11.91 17.67 16.03
N LYS A 185 12.50 18.83 15.70
CA LYS A 185 13.01 19.81 16.65
C LYS A 185 12.38 21.16 16.31
N GLY A 186 11.39 21.59 17.09
CA GLY A 186 10.55 22.73 16.69
C GLY A 186 9.82 22.42 15.37
N ARG A 187 10.11 23.19 14.31
CA ARG A 187 9.53 22.98 12.97
C ARG A 187 10.41 22.14 12.03
N ASP A 188 11.64 21.86 12.43
CA ASP A 188 12.60 21.18 11.57
C ASP A 188 12.43 19.66 11.67
N VAL A 189 12.37 19.00 10.52
CA VAL A 189 12.37 17.54 10.43
C VAL A 189 13.81 17.04 10.60
N ILE A 190 14.04 16.30 11.68
CA ILE A 190 15.36 15.75 12.02
C ILE A 190 15.54 14.35 11.42
N ALA A 191 14.48 13.52 11.47
CA ALA A 191 14.45 12.19 10.89
C ALA A 191 13.08 11.92 10.27
N SER A 192 13.04 11.80 8.94
CA SER A 192 11.82 11.56 8.14
C SER A 192 11.68 10.09 7.74
N THR A 193 10.60 9.73 7.05
CA THR A 193 10.33 8.38 6.54
C THR A 193 11.08 8.06 5.23
N GLN A 194 12.20 8.73 4.97
CA GLN A 194 12.98 8.58 3.75
C GLN A 194 14.03 7.48 3.90
N THR A 195 13.85 6.38 3.15
CA THR A 195 14.80 5.26 3.13
C THR A 195 16.20 5.66 2.67
N ALA A 196 16.33 6.64 1.77
CA ALA A 196 17.61 7.13 1.27
C ALA A 196 18.51 7.74 2.36
N THR A 197 17.94 8.26 3.45
CA THR A 197 18.68 8.89 4.54
C THR A 197 18.57 8.10 5.85
N LEU A 198 17.96 6.91 5.82
CA LEU A 198 17.67 6.07 6.98
C LEU A 198 18.90 5.85 7.85
N LYS A 199 20.00 5.33 7.28
CA LYS A 199 21.19 5.00 8.06
C LYS A 199 21.73 6.21 8.83
N GLU A 200 21.89 7.35 8.16
CA GLU A 200 22.46 8.57 8.76
C GLU A 200 21.48 9.21 9.76
N LYS A 201 20.22 9.41 9.34
CA LYS A 201 19.24 10.20 10.08
C LYS A 201 18.50 9.41 11.15
N TRP A 202 18.47 8.09 11.09
CA TRP A 202 17.81 7.25 12.10
C TRP A 202 18.78 6.46 12.96
N ASP A 203 19.61 5.63 12.33
CA ASP A 203 20.44 4.65 13.05
C ASP A 203 21.66 5.31 13.69
N ASP A 204 22.49 5.97 12.89
CA ASP A 204 23.74 6.58 13.35
C ASP A 204 23.46 7.75 14.32
N ALA A 205 22.35 8.47 14.12
CA ALA A 205 21.87 9.51 15.02
C ALA A 205 21.17 8.99 16.29
N GLY A 206 20.94 7.67 16.39
CA GLY A 206 20.37 6.99 17.56
C GLY A 206 18.86 7.16 17.75
N TRP A 207 18.14 7.72 16.78
CA TRP A 207 16.69 7.93 16.87
C TRP A 207 15.91 6.63 16.83
N THR A 208 16.40 5.62 16.11
CA THR A 208 15.83 4.25 16.12
C THR A 208 15.71 3.71 17.55
N ALA A 209 16.80 3.78 18.32
CA ALA A 209 16.82 3.27 19.69
C ALA A 209 15.93 4.10 20.63
N LYS A 210 15.94 5.43 20.48
CA LYS A 210 15.11 6.35 21.28
C LYS A 210 13.62 6.14 21.06
N LEU A 211 13.19 6.01 19.79
CA LEU A 211 11.80 5.73 19.46
C LEU A 211 11.38 4.36 20.00
N LYS A 212 12.20 3.32 19.78
CA LYS A 212 11.91 1.98 20.31
C LYS A 212 11.74 1.98 21.83
N LYS A 213 12.61 2.69 22.56
CA LYS A 213 12.51 2.83 24.01
C LYS A 213 11.22 3.54 24.42
N ALA A 214 10.88 4.66 23.77
CA ALA A 214 9.65 5.40 24.08
C ALA A 214 8.39 4.56 23.82
N VAL A 215 8.37 3.79 22.73
CA VAL A 215 7.27 2.85 22.42
C VAL A 215 7.14 1.78 23.50
N GLN A 216 8.25 1.17 23.93
CA GLN A 216 8.25 0.14 24.97
C GLN A 216 7.77 0.67 26.33
N GLU A 217 8.19 1.89 26.71
CA GLU A 217 7.78 2.51 27.98
C GLU A 217 6.33 3.03 27.96
N ALA A 218 5.82 3.42 26.79
CA ALA A 218 4.40 3.76 26.63
C ALA A 218 3.48 2.52 26.70
N GLY A 219 4.04 1.30 26.67
CA GLY A 219 3.33 0.05 26.91
C GLY A 219 3.43 -0.94 25.76
N ASP A 220 2.59 -1.97 25.80
CA ASP A 220 2.64 -3.11 24.89
C ASP A 220 1.77 -2.96 23.63
N LYS A 221 1.25 -1.75 23.37
CA LYS A 221 0.24 -1.49 22.34
C LYS A 221 0.77 -1.45 20.91
N PHE A 222 2.08 -1.45 20.70
CA PHE A 222 2.68 -1.43 19.37
C PHE A 222 3.65 -2.59 19.14
N ILE A 223 3.83 -2.97 17.88
CA ILE A 223 4.84 -3.90 17.38
C ILE A 223 5.73 -3.13 16.42
N GLY A 224 7.03 -3.14 16.65
CA GLY A 224 7.99 -2.53 15.75
C GLY A 224 9.37 -2.35 16.39
N PRO A 225 10.32 -1.76 15.66
CA PRO A 225 10.18 -1.25 14.29
C PRO A 225 9.96 -2.36 13.25
N LEU A 226 9.50 -2.03 12.04
CA LEU A 226 9.33 -2.99 10.95
C LEU A 226 10.70 -3.54 10.49
N PRO A 227 10.91 -4.87 10.46
CA PRO A 227 12.20 -5.45 10.11
C PRO A 227 12.40 -5.66 8.60
N ALA A 228 11.33 -5.82 7.82
CA ALA A 228 11.40 -6.16 6.40
C ALA A 228 10.20 -5.61 5.59
N PRO A 229 10.39 -4.59 4.72
CA PRO A 229 11.60 -3.78 4.61
C PRO A 229 11.94 -3.11 5.94
N TYR A 230 13.23 -2.87 6.19
CA TYR A 230 13.66 -2.25 7.44
C TYR A 230 13.21 -0.78 7.48
N GLU A 231 12.33 -0.46 8.41
CA GLU A 231 11.77 0.88 8.60
C GLU A 231 11.73 1.22 10.10
N PRO A 232 12.76 1.93 10.62
CA PRO A 232 12.89 2.20 12.06
C PRO A 232 11.79 3.11 12.64
N TRP A 233 11.05 3.80 11.77
CA TRP A 233 9.91 4.65 12.11
C TRP A 233 8.57 3.92 12.16
N HIS A 234 8.48 2.70 11.63
CA HIS A 234 7.21 2.03 11.35
C HIS A 234 6.79 1.11 12.49
N TYR A 235 5.61 1.35 13.05
CA TYR A 235 5.05 0.58 14.15
C TYR A 235 3.58 0.21 13.90
N ILE A 236 3.21 -1.01 14.28
CA ILE A 236 1.85 -1.55 14.13
C ILE A 236 1.15 -1.54 15.47
N TYR A 237 0.01 -0.86 15.57
CA TYR A 237 -0.88 -0.89 16.73
C TYR A 237 -1.56 -2.26 16.87
N LYS A 238 -1.41 -2.87 18.05
CA LYS A 238 -2.07 -4.11 18.46
C LYS A 238 -3.50 -3.78 18.86
N ALA A 239 -4.40 -3.72 17.88
CA ALA A 239 -5.82 -3.63 18.19
C ALA A 239 -6.26 -4.86 19.01
N ALA A 240 -7.07 -4.65 20.04
CA ALA A 240 -7.74 -5.74 20.74
C ALA A 240 -8.87 -6.30 19.86
N ALA A 241 -8.53 -7.18 18.91
CA ALA A 241 -9.45 -8.02 18.15
C ALA A 241 -10.74 -7.34 17.60
N ALA A 242 -10.67 -6.13 17.05
CA ALA A 242 -11.79 -5.50 16.33
C ALA A 242 -11.85 -5.89 14.83
N THR A 243 -11.04 -6.84 14.40
CA THR A 243 -10.88 -7.24 12.99
C THR A 243 -12.10 -7.96 12.38
N ALA A 244 -13.12 -8.29 13.18
CA ALA A 244 -14.31 -9.03 12.71
C ALA A 244 -15.58 -8.18 12.62
N GLU A 245 -15.78 -7.19 13.48
CA GLU A 245 -17.07 -6.47 13.58
C GLU A 245 -17.29 -5.44 12.46
N ALA A 246 -16.23 -4.86 11.89
CA ALA A 246 -16.36 -3.94 10.75
C ALA A 246 -16.69 -4.66 9.42
N ARG A 247 -16.45 -5.98 9.32
CA ARG A 247 -16.67 -6.74 8.07
C ARG A 247 -18.08 -7.32 7.93
N THR A 248 -18.92 -7.29 8.97
CA THR A 248 -20.27 -7.87 8.90
C THR A 248 -21.31 -6.94 8.25
N GLY A 249 -20.96 -5.67 7.99
CA GLY A 249 -21.80 -4.75 7.24
C GLY A 249 -21.49 -4.82 5.74
N THR A 250 -22.23 -5.64 5.00
CA THR A 250 -22.44 -5.59 3.53
C THR A 250 -21.22 -5.27 2.66
N GLY A 251 -20.73 -6.29 1.93
CA GLY A 251 -19.63 -6.24 0.96
C GLY A 251 -19.25 -4.85 0.45
N SER A 252 -18.06 -4.39 0.84
CA SER A 252 -17.43 -3.16 0.39
C SER A 252 -17.35 -3.13 -1.14
N THR A 253 -18.30 -2.44 -1.76
CA THR A 253 -18.28 -2.15 -3.20
C THR A 253 -17.47 -0.88 -3.40
N PHE A 254 -16.30 -1.03 -4.02
CA PHE A 254 -15.56 0.09 -4.59
C PHE A 254 -16.48 0.85 -5.56
N SER A 255 -16.88 2.08 -5.21
CA SER A 255 -17.76 2.87 -6.07
C SER A 255 -17.02 3.30 -7.33
N THR A 256 -17.53 2.91 -8.48
CA THR A 256 -16.98 3.22 -9.82
C THR A 256 -17.17 4.68 -10.24
N ASP A 257 -17.84 5.51 -9.44
CA ASP A 257 -18.22 6.89 -9.82
C ASP A 257 -17.06 7.91 -9.82
N MET A 258 -15.82 7.50 -9.56
CA MET A 258 -14.66 8.40 -9.53
C MET A 258 -14.00 8.65 -10.90
N CYS A 259 -14.60 8.23 -12.02
CA CYS A 259 -14.16 8.67 -13.34
C CYS A 259 -14.70 10.08 -13.67
N GLY A 260 -14.38 11.04 -12.80
CA GLY A 260 -14.72 12.45 -12.96
C GLY A 260 -13.74 13.14 -13.91
N THR A 261 -14.16 13.28 -15.17
CA THR A 261 -13.52 14.09 -16.22
C THR A 261 -13.21 15.51 -15.70
N SER A 262 -11.96 15.81 -15.35
CA SER A 262 -11.48 17.19 -15.19
C SER A 262 -10.63 17.57 -16.40
N LEU A 263 -11.30 17.80 -17.53
CA LEU A 263 -10.76 18.64 -18.60
C LEU A 263 -10.82 20.09 -18.11
N ARG A 264 -9.75 20.57 -17.46
CA ARG A 264 -9.53 22.02 -17.37
C ARG A 264 -8.92 22.49 -18.68
N ARG A 265 -9.71 23.27 -19.41
CA ARG A 265 -9.29 24.08 -20.55
C ARG A 265 -8.21 25.06 -20.06
N HIS A 266 -7.13 25.15 -20.84
CA HIS A 266 -6.34 26.37 -20.94
C HIS A 266 -7.08 27.38 -21.83
#